data_AF-A0A2K3J101-F1
#
_entry.id   AF-A0A2K3J101-F1
#
_cell.length_a   1.000
_cell.length_b   1.000
_cell.length_c   1.000
_cell.angle_alpha   90.00
_cell.angle_beta   90.00
_cell.angle_gamma   90.00
#
_symmetry.space_group_name_H-M   'P 1'
#
loop_
_entity.id
_entity.type
_entity.pdbx_description
1 polymer ?
#
loop_
_entity_poly.entity_id
_entity_poly.type
_entity_poly.pdbx_seq_one_letter_code
_entity_poly.pdbx_strand_id
1 'polypeptide(L)' 'MKLEAIIARITDLRKKNNAIILAHNYQLPEVQDISDLLGDSLDLSMKAKKTNADNII' A
#
# COMPACT_ATOMS: atom_id res chain seq x y z
N MET A 1 20.16 -5.00 -2.69
CA MET A 1 20.77 -4.83 -1.34
C MET A 1 20.05 -3.81 -0.44
N LYS A 2 20.00 -2.50 -0.72
CA LYS A 2 19.28 -1.53 0.17
C LYS A 2 17.76 -1.50 -0.06
N LEU A 3 17.33 -1.55 -1.32
CA LEU A 3 15.91 -1.50 -1.69
C LEU A 3 15.13 -2.72 -1.15
N GLU A 4 15.67 -3.93 -1.34
CA GLU A 4 15.06 -5.16 -0.82
C GLU A 4 14.89 -5.13 0.71
N ALA A 5 15.87 -4.57 1.43
CA ALA A 5 15.78 -4.41 2.89
C ALA A 5 14.66 -3.43 3.28
N ILE A 6 14.46 -2.35 2.51
CA ILE A 6 13.36 -1.40 2.71
C ILE A 6 12.02 -2.09 2.45
N ILE A 7 11.87 -2.80 1.32
CA ILE A 7 10.64 -3.51 0.97
C ILE A 7 10.28 -4.57 2.02
N ALA A 8 11.27 -5.35 2.47
CA ALA A 8 11.08 -6.32 3.54
C ALA A 8 10.62 -5.66 4.83
N ARG A 9 11.20 -4.50 5.19
CA ARG A 9 10.81 -3.75 6.38
C ARG A 9 9.40 -3.17 6.28
N ILE A 10 9.02 -2.62 5.13
CA ILE A 10 7.66 -2.12 4.88
C ILE A 10 6.65 -3.27 4.98
N THR A 11 6.98 -4.43 4.40
CA THR A 11 6.11 -5.62 4.43
C THR A 11 5.89 -6.13 5.86
N ASP A 12 6.95 -6.17 6.67
CA ASP A 12 6.90 -6.55 8.08
C ASP A 12 6.01 -5.59 8.90
N LEU A 13 6.24 -4.28 8.73
CA LEU A 13 5.44 -3.25 9.41
C LEU A 13 3.97 -3.28 8.99
N ARG A 14 3.70 -3.45 7.69
CA ARG A 14 2.34 -3.54 7.16
C ARG A 14 1.58 -4.70 7.82
N LYS A 15 2.20 -5.89 7.89
CA LYS A 15 1.60 -7.06 8.54
C LYS A 15 1.38 -6.83 10.04
N LYS A 16 2.38 -6.31 10.75
CA LYS A 16 2.32 -6.07 12.19
C LYS A 16 1.20 -5.08 12.57
N ASN A 17 0.94 -4.10 11.71
CA ASN A 17 -0.07 -3.08 11.96
C ASN A 17 -1.43 -3.38 11.29
N ASN A 18 -1.61 -4.59 10.72
CA ASN A 18 -2.78 -4.95 9.93
C ASN A 18 -3.19 -3.83 8.96
N ALA A 19 -2.21 -3.29 8.24
CA ALA A 19 -2.36 -2.13 7.39
C ALA A 19 -2.50 -2.52 5.92
N ILE A 20 -3.14 -1.67 5.13
CA ILE A 20 -3.09 -1.71 3.66
C ILE A 20 -2.46 -0.44 3.12
N ILE A 21 -1.79 -0.56 1.97
CA ILE A 21 -1.16 0.56 1.26
C ILE A 21 -1.97 0.85 -0.01
N LEU A 22 -2.49 2.06 -0.12
CA LEU A 22 -3.15 2.57 -1.32
C LEU A 22 -2.17 3.44 -2.11
N ALA A 23 -2.00 3.15 -3.40
CA ALA A 23 -1.20 4.00 -4.29
C ALA A 23 -2.09 4.63 -5.37
N HIS A 24 -1.90 5.93 -5.59
CA HIS A 24 -2.43 6.60 -6.78
C HIS A 24 -1.60 6.25 -8.01
N ASN A 25 -2.22 6.24 -9.19
CA ASN A 25 -1.57 6.01 -10.49
C ASN A 25 -0.37 6.94 -10.81
N TYR A 26 -0.17 8.00 -10.02
CA TYR A 26 0.93 8.97 -10.19
C TYR A 26 2.14 8.68 -9.30
N GLN A 27 2.08 7.66 -8.45
CA GLN A 27 3.20 7.29 -7.59
C GLN A 27 4.34 6.69 -8.40
N LEU A 28 5.55 6.72 -7.85
CA LEU A 28 6.72 6.08 -8.46
C LEU A 28 6.48 4.56 -8.62
N PRO A 29 7.01 3.92 -9.67
CA PRO A 29 6.78 2.49 -9.92
C PRO A 29 7.10 1.61 -8.71
N GLU A 30 8.21 1.86 -8.03
CA GLU A 30 8.61 1.13 -6.81
C GLU A 30 7.61 1.24 -5.63
N VAL A 31 6.80 2.30 -5.60
CA VAL A 31 5.71 2.48 -4.61
C VAL A 31 4.46 1.74 -5.07
N GLN A 32 4.16 1.77 -6.38
CA GLN A 32 3.05 1.01 -6.95
C GLN A 32 3.25 -0.50 -6.73
N ASP A 33 4.47 -1.00 -6.95
CA ASP A 33 4.85 -2.40 -6.82
C ASP A 33 4.62 -2.99 -5.42
N ILE A 34 4.68 -2.14 -4.37
CA ILE A 34 4.48 -2.57 -2.97
C ILE A 34 3.09 -2.24 -2.42
N SER A 35 2.24 -1.57 -3.20
CA SER A 35 0.88 -1.21 -2.81
C SER A 35 -0.06 -2.42 -2.83
N ASP A 36 -1.04 -2.44 -1.94
CA ASP A 36 -2.09 -3.47 -1.96
C ASP A 36 -3.17 -3.13 -2.99
N LEU A 37 -3.39 -1.84 -3.22
CA LEU A 37 -4.40 -1.33 -4.14
C LEU A 37 -3.84 -0.13 -4.91
N LEU A 38 -3.89 -0.22 -6.23
CA LEU A 38 -3.57 0.86 -7.16
C LEU A 38 -4.87 1.37 -7.81
N GLY A 39 -4.98 2.68 -8.02
CA GLY A 39 -6.12 3.27 -8.71
C GLY A 39 -6.12 4.80 -8.79
N ASP A 40 -7.20 5.33 -9.34
CA ASP A 40 -7.51 6.77 -9.29
C ASP A 40 -8.30 7.13 -8.03
N SER A 41 -8.63 8.41 -7.87
CA SER A 41 -9.34 8.92 -6.70
C SER A 41 -10.67 8.20 -6.39
N LEU A 42 -11.47 7.89 -7.42
CA LEU A 42 -12.79 7.28 -7.21
C LEU A 42 -12.65 5.80 -6.88
N ASP A 43 -11.81 5.09 -7.63
CA ASP A 43 -11.56 3.67 -7.44
C ASP A 43 -10.94 3.40 -6.06
N LEU A 44 -9.93 4.18 -5.66
CA LEU A 44 -9.33 4.06 -4.33
C LEU A 44 -10.34 4.35 -3.21
N SER A 45 -11.20 5.35 -3.36
CA SER A 45 -12.25 5.64 -2.37
C SER A 45 -13.24 4.47 -2.22
N MET A 46 -13.63 3.84 -3.33
CA MET A 46 -14.52 2.68 -3.31
C MET A 46 -13.85 1.44 -2.71
N LYS A 47 -12.56 1.21 -3.00
CA LYS A 47 -11.79 0.10 -2.46
C LYS A 47 -11.51 0.27 -0.98
N ALA A 48 -11.15 1.47 -0.54
CA ALA A 48 -10.91 1.80 0.87
C ALA A 48 -12.13 1.51 1.75
N LYS A 49 -13.35 1.77 1.25
CA LYS A 49 -14.59 1.45 1.97
C LYS A 49 -14.79 -0.05 2.27
N LYS A 50 -14.14 -0.94 1.51
CA LYS A 50 -14.31 -2.40 1.60
C LYS A 50 -13.25 -3.09 2.47
N THR A 51 -12.26 -2.37 2.98
CA THR A 51 -11.18 -2.96 3.76
C THR A 51 -11.59 -3.18 5.22
N ASN A 52 -11.05 -4.24 5.83
CA ASN A 52 -11.10 -4.51 7.27
C ASN A 52 -9.74 -4.27 7.95
N ALA A 53 -8.82 -3.60 7.26
CA ALA A 53 -7.52 -3.23 7.80
C ALA A 53 -7.68 -2.18 8.90
N ASP A 54 -6.85 -2.28 9.94
CA ASP A 54 -6.88 -1.32 11.05
C ASP A 54 -6.29 0.03 10.65
N ASN A 55 -5.38 0.03 9.67
CA ASN A 55 -4.70 1.23 9.18
C ASN A 55 -4.67 1.28 7.65
N ILE A 56 -4.76 2.49 7.09
CA ILE A 56 -4.63 2.77 5.65
C ILE A 56 -3.48 3.77 5.47
N ILE A 57 -2.51 3.40 4.62
CA ILE A 57 -1.37 4.23 4.23
C ILE A 57 -1.55 4.70 2.80
#